data_AF-A0A7C0WR70-F1
#
_entry.id   AF-A0A7C0WR70-F1
#
_cell.length_a   1.000
_cell.length_b   1.000
_cell.length_c   1.000
_cell.angle_alpha   90.00
_cell.angle_beta   90.00
_cell.angle_gamma   90.00
#
_symmetry.space_group_name_H-M   'P 1'
#
loop_
_entity.id
_entity.type
_entity.pdbx_description
1 polymer ?
#
loop_
_entity_poly.entity_id
_entity_poly.type
_entity_poly.pdbx_seq_one_letter_code
_entity_poly.pdbx_strand_id
1 'polypeptide(L)'
;MNSESTQPLYTLEFLKVTVIMFLLMASFTTFLLLPIMVKNMGGDAVDIGLVMGVMPIGAVISRFFWGRWMDLVGRKKILLLSTLLNTGVLFLFLTVHSIGPWIIILRVLQGVAMGGYITAVWTITADISPPGRLAESLGIFGIAGMVALALGPWG
;
A
#
# COMPACT_ATOMS: atom_id res chain seq x y z
N MET A 1 24.98 -32.71 1.33
CA MET A 1 23.75 -33.24 0.72
C MET A 1 22.65 -33.16 1.77
N ASN A 2 21.72 -32.22 1.56
CA ASN A 2 20.36 -32.10 2.11
C ASN A 2 20.17 -32.05 3.64
N SER A 3 20.14 -30.83 4.19
CA SER A 3 19.43 -30.51 5.45
C SER A 3 18.37 -29.42 5.24
N GLU A 4 17.74 -29.37 4.07
CA GLU A 4 16.69 -28.39 3.71
C GLU A 4 15.26 -28.89 3.95
N SER A 5 15.06 -29.92 4.78
CA SER A 5 13.73 -30.47 5.04
C SER A 5 13.01 -29.75 6.19
N THR A 6 11.88 -29.13 5.84
CA THR A 6 10.68 -28.80 6.64
C THR A 6 10.72 -27.58 7.56
N GLN A 7 11.00 -26.40 7.00
CA GLN A 7 10.33 -25.20 7.51
C GLN A 7 8.85 -25.26 7.04
N PRO A 8 7.85 -25.23 7.92
CA PRO A 8 6.46 -25.28 7.49
C PRO A 8 6.17 -24.07 6.59
N LEU A 9 5.58 -24.30 5.40
CA LEU A 9 5.20 -23.24 4.47
C LEU A 9 4.24 -22.22 5.13
N TYR A 10 3.37 -22.73 6.02
CA TYR A 10 2.41 -21.97 6.82
C TYR A 10 3.01 -21.55 8.17
N THR A 11 4.01 -20.69 8.14
CA THR A 11 4.51 -20.01 9.35
C THR A 11 3.65 -18.79 9.67
N LEU A 12 3.70 -18.32 10.93
CA LEU A 12 3.05 -17.08 11.34
C LEU A 12 3.52 -15.87 10.49
N GLU A 13 4.76 -15.91 10.02
CA GLU A 13 5.30 -14.90 9.11
C GLU A 13 4.63 -14.95 7.71
N PHE A 14 4.39 -16.15 7.17
CA PHE A 14 3.62 -16.33 5.93
C PHE A 14 2.21 -15.76 6.08
N LEU A 15 1.50 -16.09 7.17
CA LEU A 15 0.16 -15.57 7.43
C LEU A 15 0.14 -14.03 7.53
N LYS A 16 1.11 -13.42 8.21
CA LYS A 16 1.23 -11.95 8.30
C LYS A 16 1.39 -11.33 6.91
N VAL A 17 2.27 -11.87 6.08
CA VAL A 17 2.51 -11.36 4.72
C VAL A 17 1.25 -11.52 3.86
N THR A 18 0.57 -12.67 3.93
CA THR A 18 -0.69 -12.89 3.21
C THR A 18 -1.78 -11.90 3.64
N VAL A 19 -1.93 -11.65 4.93
CA VAL A 19 -2.91 -10.68 5.46
C VAL A 19 -2.57 -9.26 5.02
N ILE A 20 -1.30 -8.86 5.07
CA ILE A 20 -0.84 -7.55 4.57
C ILE A 20 -1.19 -7.39 3.08
N MET A 21 -0.90 -8.41 2.27
CA MET A 21 -1.20 -8.39 0.83
C MET A 21 -2.71 -8.33 0.56
N PHE A 22 -3.51 -9.10 1.30
CA PHE A 22 -4.97 -9.08 1.19
C PHE A 22 -5.55 -7.69 1.51
N LEU A 23 -5.11 -7.06 2.61
CA LEU A 23 -5.55 -5.73 3.01
C LEU A 23 -5.14 -4.65 2.01
N LEU A 24 -3.97 -4.80 1.38
CA LEU A 24 -3.53 -3.89 0.33
C LEU A 24 -4.42 -4.00 -0.92
N MET A 25 -4.76 -5.23 -1.33
CA MET A 25 -5.68 -5.47 -2.44
C MET A 25 -7.07 -4.88 -2.15
N ALA A 26 -7.57 -5.01 -0.91
CA ALA A 26 -8.82 -4.37 -0.48
C ALA A 26 -8.77 -2.82 -0.51
N SER A 27 -7.59 -2.22 -0.28
CA SER A 27 -7.41 -0.78 -0.51
C SER A 27 -7.42 -0.40 -1.98
N PHE A 28 -6.91 -1.28 -2.84
CA PHE A 28 -6.89 -1.05 -4.28
C PHE A 28 -8.30 -1.06 -4.88
N THR A 29 -9.19 -1.94 -4.39
CA THR A 29 -10.61 -1.94 -4.80
C THR A 29 -11.32 -0.66 -4.35
N THR A 30 -11.01 -0.14 -3.16
CA THR A 30 -11.50 1.17 -2.70
C THR A 30 -11.06 2.29 -3.65
N PHE A 31 -9.82 2.24 -4.15
CA PHE A 31 -9.33 3.21 -5.13
C PHE A 31 -10.15 3.20 -6.44
N LEU A 32 -10.52 2.01 -6.93
CA LEU A 32 -11.33 1.81 -8.13
C LEU A 32 -12.80 2.22 -7.97
N LEU A 33 -13.41 1.95 -6.81
CA LEU A 33 -14.83 2.21 -6.56
C LEU A 33 -15.13 3.67 -6.22
N LEU A 34 -14.16 4.41 -5.68
CA LEU A 34 -14.42 5.75 -5.18
C LEU A 34 -14.85 6.78 -6.24
N PRO A 35 -14.29 6.80 -7.46
CA PRO A 35 -14.78 7.68 -8.53
C PRO A 35 -16.26 7.46 -8.82
N ILE A 36 -16.71 6.20 -8.80
CA ILE A 36 -18.11 5.81 -8.98
C ILE A 36 -18.94 6.30 -7.78
N MET A 37 -18.43 6.12 -6.56
CA MET A 37 -19.09 6.59 -5.33
C MET A 37 -19.26 8.12 -5.32
N VAL A 38 -18.22 8.87 -5.66
CA VAL A 38 -18.26 10.34 -5.77
C VAL A 38 -19.26 10.77 -6.84
N LYS A 39 -19.25 10.12 -8.01
CA LYS A 39 -20.23 10.40 -9.07
C LYS A 39 -21.67 10.11 -8.61
N ASN A 40 -21.90 9.01 -7.89
CA ASN A 40 -23.21 8.64 -7.36
C ASN A 40 -23.69 9.59 -6.24
N MET A 41 -22.77 10.24 -5.53
CA MET A 41 -23.06 11.30 -4.55
C MET A 41 -23.36 12.66 -5.20
N GLY A 42 -23.37 12.75 -6.52
CA GLY A 42 -23.62 14.00 -7.27
C GLY A 42 -22.38 14.84 -7.54
N GLY A 43 -21.17 14.30 -7.30
CA GLY A 43 -19.92 14.97 -7.56
C GLY A 43 -19.59 15.09 -9.05
N ASP A 44 -18.86 16.15 -9.40
CA ASP A 44 -18.43 16.40 -10.77
C ASP A 44 -17.03 15.81 -11.06
N ALA A 45 -16.52 16.07 -12.26
CA ALA A 45 -15.18 15.61 -12.65
C ALA A 45 -14.05 16.24 -11.81
N VAL A 46 -14.26 17.46 -11.29
CA VAL A 46 -13.29 18.17 -10.45
C VAL A 46 -13.21 17.51 -9.08
N ASP A 47 -14.35 17.15 -8.49
CA ASP A 47 -14.40 16.44 -7.21
C ASP A 47 -13.69 15.08 -7.29
N ILE A 48 -13.95 14.31 -8.36
CA ILE A 48 -13.28 13.04 -8.60
C ILE A 48 -11.77 13.26 -8.73
N GLY A 49 -11.35 14.24 -9.54
CA GLY A 49 -9.95 14.58 -9.73
C GLY A 49 -9.25 14.97 -8.43
N LEU A 50 -9.90 15.76 -7.59
CA LEU A 50 -9.37 16.18 -6.29
C LEU A 50 -9.20 14.99 -5.34
N VAL A 51 -10.23 14.16 -5.22
CA VAL A 51 -10.25 12.98 -4.34
C VAL A 51 -9.22 11.93 -4.77
N MET A 52 -9.07 11.72 -6.09
CA MET A 52 -8.08 10.81 -6.64
C MET A 52 -6.66 11.37 -6.53
N GLY A 53 -6.47 12.67 -6.76
CA GLY A 53 -5.16 13.33 -6.84
C GLY A 53 -4.52 13.62 -5.50
N VAL A 54 -5.30 13.83 -4.43
CA VAL A 54 -4.74 14.15 -3.11
C VAL A 54 -4.00 12.97 -2.47
N MET A 55 -4.44 11.74 -2.77
CA MET A 55 -3.84 10.52 -2.23
C MET A 55 -2.37 10.35 -2.66
N PRO A 56 -1.99 10.37 -3.96
CA PRO A 56 -0.60 10.24 -4.36
C PRO A 56 0.27 11.40 -3.84
N ILE A 57 -0.27 12.61 -3.71
CA ILE A 57 0.45 13.74 -3.08
C ILE A 57 0.80 13.41 -1.62
N GLY A 58 -0.20 12.97 -0.84
CA GLY A 58 0.01 12.53 0.53
C GLY A 58 1.01 11.37 0.64
N ALA A 59 0.95 10.43 -0.30
CA ALA A 59 1.90 9.33 -0.37
C ALA A 59 3.33 9.82 -0.60
N VAL A 60 3.57 10.69 -1.59
CA VAL A 60 4.91 11.24 -1.88
C VAL A 60 5.47 11.99 -0.68
N ILE A 61 4.68 12.87 -0.06
CA ILE A 61 5.12 13.66 1.09
C ILE A 61 5.46 12.73 2.27
N SER A 62 4.63 11.72 2.52
CA SER A 62 4.84 10.80 3.65
C SER A 62 6.14 10.00 3.54
N ARG A 63 6.64 9.74 2.33
CA ARG A 63 7.86 8.93 2.12
C ARG A 63 9.09 9.55 2.79
N PHE A 64 9.20 10.89 2.79
CA PHE A 64 10.29 11.60 3.45
C PHE A 64 10.32 11.34 4.97
N PHE A 65 9.14 11.26 5.59
CA PHE A 65 9.01 10.96 7.02
C PHE A 65 9.27 9.49 7.31
N TRP A 66 8.67 8.59 6.53
CA TRP A 66 8.81 7.15 6.72
C TRP A 66 10.25 6.66 6.54
N GLY A 67 11.03 7.28 5.63
CA GLY A 67 12.46 7.01 5.47
C GLY A 67 13.21 7.04 6.80
N ARG A 68 13.17 8.19 7.47
CA ARG A 68 13.85 8.39 8.76
C ARG A 68 13.29 7.52 9.88
N TRP A 69 11.99 7.27 9.87
CA TRP A 69 11.35 6.41 10.87
C TRP A 69 11.76 4.94 10.71
N MET A 70 11.93 4.45 9.48
CA MET A 70 12.39 3.07 9.26
C MET A 70 13.78 2.82 9.82
N ASP A 71 14.67 3.81 9.76
CA ASP A 71 16.02 3.70 10.33
C ASP A 71 15.99 3.58 11.86
N LEU A 72 14.98 4.17 12.52
CA LEU A 72 14.84 4.19 13.98
C LEU A 72 14.09 2.99 14.56
N VAL A 73 12.91 2.66 14.00
CA VAL A 73 12.02 1.62 14.55
C VAL A 73 12.10 0.29 13.79
N GLY A 74 12.71 0.29 12.61
CA GLY A 74 12.88 -0.89 11.78
C GLY A 74 11.76 -1.10 10.76
N ARG A 75 12.16 -1.64 9.62
CA ARG A 75 11.37 -1.80 8.38
C ARG A 75 10.09 -2.61 8.59
N LYS A 76 10.20 -3.76 9.28
CA LYS A 76 9.06 -4.65 9.55
C LYS A 76 7.98 -3.97 10.39
N LYS A 77 8.37 -3.14 11.37
CA LYS A 77 7.40 -2.41 12.21
C LYS A 77 6.69 -1.33 11.41
N ILE A 78 7.40 -0.62 10.54
CA ILE A 78 6.77 0.36 9.65
C ILE A 78 5.77 -0.33 8.71
N LEU A 79 6.12 -1.46 8.12
CA LEU A 79 5.19 -2.23 7.27
C LEU A 79 3.89 -2.58 8.02
N LEU A 80 4.00 -3.05 9.26
CA LEU A 80 2.85 -3.37 10.12
C LEU A 80 2.04 -2.11 10.47
N LEU A 81 2.70 -1.01 10.88
CA LEU A 81 2.04 0.25 11.21
C LEU A 81 1.29 0.83 10.01
N SER A 82 1.90 0.83 8.84
CA SER A 82 1.27 1.26 7.59
C SER A 82 0.07 0.40 7.23
N THR A 83 0.15 -0.92 7.44
CA THR A 83 -0.98 -1.83 7.21
C THR A 83 -2.13 -1.57 8.17
N LEU A 84 -1.83 -1.38 9.46
CA LEU A 84 -2.83 -1.06 10.48
C LEU A 84 -3.50 0.29 10.20
N LEU A 85 -2.71 1.30 9.85
CA LEU A 85 -3.22 2.62 9.48
C LEU A 85 -4.15 2.54 8.26
N ASN A 86 -3.72 1.83 7.21
CA ASN A 86 -4.53 1.60 6.02
C ASN A 86 -5.84 0.88 6.35
N THR A 87 -5.78 -0.14 7.19
CA THR A 87 -6.97 -0.91 7.62
C THR A 87 -7.94 -0.03 8.41
N GLY A 88 -7.44 0.78 9.34
CA GLY A 88 -8.26 1.75 10.06
C GLY A 88 -8.95 2.72 9.10
N VAL A 89 -8.20 3.26 8.14
CA VAL A 89 -8.75 4.17 7.12
C VAL A 89 -9.84 3.48 6.28
N LEU A 90 -9.69 2.20 5.92
CA LEU A 90 -10.73 1.44 5.21
C LEU A 90 -12.03 1.34 6.01
N PHE A 91 -11.95 1.07 7.32
CA PHE A 91 -13.13 1.09 8.17
C PHE A 91 -13.76 2.49 8.28
N LEU A 92 -12.94 3.53 8.35
CA LEU A 92 -13.43 4.91 8.38
C LEU A 92 -14.10 5.31 7.05
N PHE A 93 -13.71 4.74 5.90
CA PHE A 93 -14.38 4.97 4.63
C PHE A 93 -15.86 4.56 4.64
N LEU A 94 -16.26 3.61 5.48
CA LEU A 94 -17.69 3.24 5.66
C LEU A 94 -18.53 4.37 6.26
N THR A 95 -17.90 5.37 6.87
CA THR A 95 -18.59 6.54 7.46
C THR A 95 -18.79 7.69 6.47
N VAL A 96 -18.30 7.54 5.23
CA VAL A 96 -18.41 8.59 4.20
C VAL A 96 -19.77 8.50 3.52
N HIS A 97 -20.62 9.49 3.79
CA HIS A 97 -21.97 9.58 3.23
C HIS A 97 -22.16 10.76 2.26
N SER A 98 -21.19 11.68 2.19
CA SER A 98 -21.24 12.86 1.33
C SER A 98 -19.84 13.28 0.87
N ILE A 99 -19.80 14.03 -0.22
CA ILE A 99 -18.59 14.68 -0.71
C ILE A 99 -18.30 15.87 0.21
N GLY A 100 -17.18 15.81 0.91
CA GLY A 100 -16.80 16.82 1.90
C GLY A 100 -15.37 16.65 2.38
N PRO A 101 -14.90 17.49 3.33
CA PRO A 101 -13.51 17.48 3.77
C PRO A 101 -13.08 16.13 4.38
N TRP A 102 -14.04 15.36 4.91
CA TRP A 102 -13.77 14.06 5.50
C TRP A 102 -13.18 13.06 4.51
N ILE A 103 -13.70 12.98 3.28
CA ILE A 103 -13.18 12.07 2.27
C ILE A 103 -11.74 12.41 1.89
N ILE A 104 -11.40 13.71 1.85
CA ILE A 104 -10.06 14.21 1.56
C ILE A 104 -9.08 13.85 2.68
N ILE A 105 -9.49 14.01 3.94
CA ILE A 105 -8.67 13.61 5.10
C ILE A 105 -8.38 12.11 5.05
N LEU A 106 -9.40 11.28 4.81
CA LEU A 106 -9.22 9.83 4.69
C LEU A 106 -8.30 9.48 3.51
N ARG A 107 -8.39 10.21 2.39
CA ARG A 107 -7.50 10.02 1.24
C ARG A 107 -6.05 10.39 1.52
N VAL A 108 -5.81 11.46 2.26
CA VAL A 108 -4.46 11.83 2.72
C VAL A 108 -3.92 10.75 3.65
N LEU A 109 -4.70 10.29 4.62
CA LEU A 109 -4.29 9.23 5.54
C LEU A 109 -4.01 7.91 4.81
N GLN A 110 -4.84 7.55 3.84
CA GLN A 110 -4.60 6.40 2.97
C GLN A 110 -3.29 6.57 2.18
N GLY A 111 -3.05 7.76 1.63
CA GLY A 111 -1.79 8.11 0.97
C GLY A 111 -0.59 7.94 1.89
N VAL A 112 -0.65 8.44 3.13
CA VAL A 112 0.40 8.29 4.14
C VAL A 112 0.66 6.82 4.46
N ALA A 113 -0.39 6.01 4.61
CA ALA A 113 -0.27 4.59 4.85
C ALA A 113 0.38 3.86 3.66
N MET A 114 -0.06 4.16 2.44
CA MET A 114 0.49 3.57 1.22
C MET A 114 1.95 3.99 1.00
N GLY A 115 2.30 5.24 1.30
CA GLY A 115 3.67 5.74 1.21
C GLY A 115 4.61 4.97 2.13
N GLY A 116 4.22 4.72 3.38
CA GLY A 116 5.00 3.92 4.32
C GLY A 116 5.12 2.46 3.91
N TYR A 117 4.04 1.87 3.41
CA TYR A 117 4.03 0.52 2.86
C TYR A 117 5.02 0.37 1.70
N ILE A 118 4.91 1.23 0.68
CA ILE A 118 5.79 1.18 -0.50
C ILE A 118 7.24 1.32 -0.05
N THR A 119 7.57 2.35 0.74
CA THR A 119 8.97 2.55 1.14
C THR A 119 9.50 1.36 1.95
N ALA A 120 8.71 0.82 2.89
CA ALA A 120 9.13 -0.35 3.67
C ALA A 120 9.39 -1.59 2.80
N VAL A 121 8.52 -1.88 1.83
CA VAL A 121 8.69 -3.03 0.93
C VAL A 121 9.94 -2.85 0.07
N TRP A 122 10.13 -1.70 -0.56
CA TRP A 122 11.33 -1.42 -1.38
C TRP A 122 12.62 -1.53 -0.55
N THR A 123 12.61 -0.99 0.67
CA THR A 123 13.73 -1.05 1.60
C THR A 123 14.00 -2.47 2.13
N ILE A 124 12.97 -3.32 2.29
CA ILE A 124 13.14 -4.73 2.64
C ILE A 124 13.73 -5.50 1.45
N THR A 125 13.22 -5.27 0.23
CA THR A 125 13.73 -5.91 -0.99
C THR A 125 15.20 -5.57 -1.21
N ALA A 126 15.58 -4.31 -1.02
CA ALA A 126 16.98 -3.87 -1.12
C ALA A 126 17.90 -4.60 -0.11
N ASP A 127 17.38 -4.90 1.08
CA ASP A 127 18.13 -5.54 2.17
C ASP A 127 18.41 -7.01 1.95
N ILE A 128 17.43 -7.72 1.38
CA ILE A 128 17.56 -9.15 1.06
C ILE A 128 18.27 -9.37 -0.27
N SER A 129 18.56 -8.29 -1.02
CA SER A 129 19.21 -8.36 -2.32
C SER A 129 20.68 -8.77 -2.18
N PRO A 130 21.20 -9.67 -3.04
CA PRO A 130 22.61 -10.03 -3.01
C PRO A 130 23.53 -8.84 -3.30
N PRO A 131 24.73 -8.77 -2.70
CA PRO A 131 25.72 -7.75 -3.01
C PRO A 131 25.99 -7.70 -4.53
N GLY A 132 25.91 -6.51 -5.13
CA GLY A 132 26.14 -6.30 -6.57
C GLY A 132 24.93 -6.60 -7.50
N ARG A 133 23.81 -7.13 -6.97
CA ARG A 133 22.59 -7.44 -7.75
C ARG A 133 21.35 -6.65 -7.31
N LEU A 134 21.57 -5.52 -6.63
CA LEU A 134 20.48 -4.65 -6.16
C LEU A 134 19.61 -4.15 -7.32
N ALA A 135 20.24 -3.62 -8.38
CA ALA A 135 19.51 -3.08 -9.52
C ALA A 135 18.65 -4.15 -10.23
N GLU A 136 19.17 -5.38 -10.32
CA GLU A 136 18.45 -6.53 -10.87
C GLU A 136 17.27 -6.93 -9.98
N SER A 137 17.48 -7.04 -8.67
CA SER A 137 16.45 -7.44 -7.70
C SER A 137 15.30 -6.43 -7.65
N LEU A 138 15.64 -5.14 -7.65
CA LEU A 138 14.67 -4.04 -7.73
C LEU A 138 13.95 -4.00 -9.08
N GLY A 139 14.66 -4.27 -10.18
CA GLY A 139 14.09 -4.37 -11.53
C GLY A 139 13.06 -5.50 -11.63
N ILE A 140 13.41 -6.71 -11.16
CA ILE A 140 12.50 -7.86 -11.12
C ILE A 140 11.28 -7.56 -10.26
N PHE A 141 11.48 -6.96 -9.08
CA PHE A 141 10.36 -6.57 -8.21
C PHE A 141 9.43 -5.54 -8.87
N GLY A 142 10.00 -4.54 -9.55
CA GLY A 142 9.23 -3.56 -10.32
C GLY A 142 8.41 -4.19 -11.45
N ILE A 143 9.02 -5.10 -12.22
CA ILE A 143 8.34 -5.83 -13.30
C ILE A 143 7.22 -6.70 -12.74
N ALA A 144 7.45 -7.42 -11.65
CA ALA A 144 6.41 -8.22 -10.99
C ALA A 144 5.21 -7.37 -10.57
N GLY A 145 5.46 -6.16 -10.05
CA GLY A 145 4.41 -5.19 -9.75
C GLY A 145 3.65 -4.72 -10.99
N MET A 146 4.33 -4.45 -12.10
CA MET A 146 3.70 -4.06 -13.36
C MET A 146 2.84 -5.21 -13.94
N VAL A 147 3.32 -6.45 -13.89
CA VAL A 147 2.57 -7.64 -14.31
C VAL A 147 1.34 -7.84 -13.42
N ALA A 148 1.46 -7.66 -12.11
CA ALA A 148 0.32 -7.74 -11.19
C ALA A 148 -0.74 -6.67 -11.47
N LEU A 149 -0.33 -5.44 -11.82
CA LEU A 149 -1.25 -4.38 -12.24
C LEU A 149 -1.90 -4.70 -13.59
N ALA A 150 -1.13 -5.22 -14.54
CA ALA A 150 -1.63 -5.62 -15.86
C ALA A 150 -2.61 -6.81 -15.78
N LEU A 151 -2.40 -7.73 -14.85
CA LEU A 151 -3.32 -8.84 -14.55
C LEU A 151 -4.39 -8.46 -13.51
N GLY A 152 -4.43 -7.21 -13.07
CA GLY A 152 -5.47 -6.66 -12.21
C GLY A 152 -6.84 -6.63 -12.90
N PRO A 153 -7.80 -5.80 -12.47
CA PRO A 153 -9.18 -5.94 -12.90
C PRO A 153 -9.39 -5.39 -14.32
N TRP A 154 -9.13 -6.25 -15.30
CA TRP A 154 -9.75 -6.25 -16.62
C TRP A 154 -10.89 -7.27 -16.58
N GLY A 155 -11.92 -6.96 -15.79
CA GLY A 155 -13.10 -7.80 -15.56
C GLY A 155 -14.17 -7.03 -14.81
#